data_AF-A0A1M5V7I3-F1
#
_entry.id   AF-A0A1M5V7I3-F1
#
_cell.length_a   1.000
_cell.length_b   1.000
_cell.length_c   1.000
_cell.angle_alpha   90.00
_cell.angle_beta   90.00
_cell.angle_gamma   90.00
#
_symmetry.space_group_name_H-M   'P 1'
#
loop_
_entity.id
_entity.type
_entity.pdbx_description
1 polymer ?
#
loop_
_entity_poly.entity_id
_entity_poly.type
_entity_poly.pdbx_seq_one_letter_code
_entity_poly.pdbx_strand_id
1 'polypeptide(L)'
;MKKSKIYLLYAFLILLLHSCASLSVANMTSFKMNKIELGMSKEQVTDILGSDYTIAEKRFEGSNEIEVLSYRDHYENDEFYLFVFKNKKLEKWY
;
A
#
# COMPACT_ATOMS: atom_id res chain seq x y z
N MET A 1 46.29 -13.50 -8.07
CA MET A 1 45.04 -14.18 -7.62
C MET A 1 44.35 -13.55 -6.39
N LYS A 2 45.02 -12.82 -5.49
CA LYS A 2 44.36 -12.22 -4.28
C LYS A 2 43.43 -11.03 -4.60
N LYS A 3 43.80 -10.15 -5.55
CA LYS A 3 42.99 -8.98 -5.96
C LYS A 3 41.66 -9.39 -6.64
N SER A 4 41.66 -10.47 -7.42
CA SER A 4 40.47 -11.02 -8.09
C SER A 4 39.40 -11.53 -7.11
N LYS A 5 39.80 -12.16 -5.99
CA LYS A 5 38.87 -12.59 -4.93
C LYS A 5 38.21 -11.41 -4.20
N ILE A 6 38.92 -10.29 -4.07
CA ILE A 6 38.39 -9.05 -3.50
C ILE A 6 37.31 -8.44 -4.40
N TYR A 7 37.53 -8.39 -5.72
CA TYR A 7 36.50 -7.89 -6.65
C TYR A 7 35.25 -8.77 -6.67
N LEU A 8 35.39 -10.10 -6.56
CA LEU A 8 34.27 -11.02 -6.42
C LEU A 8 33.48 -10.79 -5.12
N LEU A 9 34.18 -10.49 -4.02
CA LEU A 9 33.54 -10.18 -2.74
C LEU A 9 32.75 -8.87 -2.80
N TYR A 10 33.29 -7.82 -3.44
CA TYR A 10 32.57 -6.56 -3.65
C TYR A 10 31.35 -6.72 -4.56
N ALA A 11 31.46 -7.53 -5.63
CA ALA A 11 30.32 -7.83 -6.50
C ALA A 11 29.19 -8.55 -5.75
N PHE A 12 29.55 -9.50 -4.87
CA PHE A 12 28.58 -10.21 -4.02
C PHE A 12 27.93 -9.29 -2.98
N LEU A 13 28.70 -8.36 -2.39
CA LEU A 13 28.18 -7.39 -1.42
C LEU A 13 27.18 -6.41 -2.05
N ILE A 14 27.43 -5.98 -3.29
CA ILE A 14 26.52 -5.09 -4.05
C ILE A 14 25.22 -5.83 -4.40
N LEU A 15 25.29 -7.13 -4.74
CA LEU A 15 24.11 -7.96 -5.00
C LEU A 15 23.22 -8.14 -3.77
N LEU A 16 23.80 -8.29 -2.57
CA LEU A 16 23.05 -8.41 -1.32
C LEU A 16 22.32 -7.12 -0.92
N LEU A 17 22.80 -5.95 -1.35
CA LEU A 17 22.18 -4.65 -1.04
C LEU A 17 20.97 -4.34 -1.94
N HIS A 18 20.72 -5.11 -3.00
CA HIS A 18 19.58 -4.91 -3.91
C HIS A 18 18.31 -5.68 -3.51
N SER A 19 18.33 -6.50 -2.44
CA SER A 19 17.14 -7.29 -2.04
C SER A 19 16.15 -6.54 -1.16
N CYS A 20 16.40 -5.27 -0.82
CA CYS A 20 15.43 -4.43 -0.11
C CYS A 20 14.36 -3.87 -1.05
N ALA A 21 13.66 -4.74 -1.80
CA ALA A 21 12.27 -4.44 -2.13
C ALA A 21 11.52 -4.62 -0.82
N SER A 22 11.42 -3.54 -0.03
CA SER A 22 10.60 -3.49 1.17
C SER A 22 9.16 -3.73 0.72
N LEU A 23 8.75 -4.99 0.79
CA LEU A 23 7.41 -5.41 0.51
C LEU A 23 6.58 -4.79 1.65
N SER A 24 5.78 -3.80 1.28
CA SER A 24 5.10 -2.93 2.23
C SER A 24 3.68 -3.45 2.42
N VAL A 25 3.34 -3.70 3.68
CA VAL A 25 2.07 -4.27 4.09
C VAL A 25 1.44 -3.25 5.01
N ALA A 26 0.19 -2.92 4.74
CA ALA A 26 -0.51 -1.94 5.55
C ALA A 26 -0.95 -2.60 6.85
N ASN A 27 -0.29 -2.25 7.96
CA ASN A 27 -0.67 -2.72 9.28
C ASN A 27 -2.02 -2.11 9.71
N MET A 28 -3.09 -2.91 9.59
CA MET A 28 -4.48 -2.51 9.79
C MET A 28 -4.91 -2.68 11.25
N THR A 29 -4.46 -1.78 12.11
CA THR A 29 -4.84 -1.78 13.53
C THR A 29 -6.24 -1.20 13.77
N SER A 30 -6.94 -1.69 14.80
CA SER A 30 -8.20 -1.10 15.29
C SER A 30 -8.08 0.40 15.61
N PHE A 31 -6.91 0.83 16.11
CA PHE A 31 -6.62 2.23 16.39
C PHE A 31 -6.66 3.11 15.13
N LYS A 32 -6.12 2.63 14.00
CA LYS A 32 -6.19 3.33 12.71
C LYS A 32 -7.63 3.33 12.18
N MET A 33 -8.28 2.17 12.19
CA MET A 33 -9.64 2.02 11.67
C MET A 33 -10.66 2.89 12.40
N ASN A 34 -10.52 3.06 13.72
CA ASN A 34 -11.38 3.92 14.52
C ASN A 34 -11.25 5.42 14.21
N LYS A 35 -10.21 5.83 13.47
CA LYS A 35 -10.03 7.22 13.02
C LYS A 35 -10.63 7.47 11.65
N ILE A 36 -11.04 6.43 10.93
CA ILE A 36 -11.61 6.56 9.59
C ILE A 36 -13.09 6.92 9.71
N GLU A 37 -13.49 7.98 9.00
CA GLU A 37 -14.87 8.46 8.98
C GLU A 37 -15.38 8.63 7.55
N LEU A 38 -16.68 8.42 7.35
CA LEU A 38 -17.34 8.71 6.08
C LEU A 38 -17.15 10.19 5.70
N GLY A 39 -16.92 10.45 4.42
CA GLY A 39 -16.67 11.80 3.91
C GLY A 39 -15.23 12.29 4.06
N MET A 40 -14.31 11.49 4.62
CA MET A 40 -12.88 11.79 4.54
C MET A 40 -12.41 11.83 3.08
N SER A 41 -11.43 12.70 2.78
CA SER A 41 -10.74 12.67 1.49
C SER A 41 -9.81 11.46 1.39
N LYS A 42 -9.35 11.15 0.19
CA LYS A 42 -8.36 10.09 -0.02
C LYS A 42 -7.10 10.36 0.79
N GLU A 43 -6.61 11.60 0.77
CA GLU A 43 -5.39 12.01 1.46
C GLU A 43 -5.51 11.78 2.97
N GLN A 44 -6.65 12.16 3.57
CA GLN A 44 -6.90 11.93 5.00
C GLN A 44 -6.89 10.44 5.36
N VAL A 45 -7.49 9.59 4.52
CA VAL A 45 -7.49 8.13 4.73
C VAL A 45 -6.07 7.58 4.59
N THR A 46 -5.33 7.98 3.56
CA THR A 46 -3.96 7.49 3.31
C THR A 46 -2.95 7.99 4.34
N ASP A 47 -3.17 9.17 4.95
CA ASP A 47 -2.36 9.67 6.05
C ASP A 47 -2.53 8.82 7.33
N ILE A 48 -3.72 8.23 7.53
CA ILE A 48 -4.01 7.36 8.67
C ILE A 48 -3.50 5.93 8.41
N LEU A 49 -3.78 5.38 7.22
CA LEU A 49 -3.54 3.98 6.91
C LEU A 49 -2.12 3.72 6.41
N GLY A 50 -1.54 4.68 5.69
CA GLY A 50 -0.28 4.56 4.97
C GLY A 50 -0.47 4.56 3.45
N SER A 51 0.64 4.69 2.73
CA SER A 51 0.70 4.74 1.27
C SER A 51 0.71 3.36 0.59
N ASP A 52 0.68 2.28 1.36
CA ASP A 52 0.85 0.90 0.88
C ASP A 52 -0.46 0.30 0.34
N TYR A 53 -1.18 1.09 -0.44
CA TYR A 53 -2.39 0.68 -1.14
C TYR A 53 -2.15 0.51 -2.63
N THR A 54 -3.04 -0.23 -3.27
CA THR A 54 -3.19 -0.24 -4.73
C THR A 54 -4.55 0.34 -5.11
N ILE A 55 -4.67 0.85 -6.34
CA ILE A 55 -5.97 1.24 -6.88
C ILE A 55 -6.58 -0.01 -7.52
N ALA A 56 -7.60 -0.57 -6.87
CA ALA A 56 -8.30 -1.75 -7.36
C ALA A 56 -9.30 -1.41 -8.47
N GLU A 57 -9.86 -0.20 -8.41
CA GLU A 57 -10.84 0.25 -9.39
C GLU A 57 -10.82 1.77 -9.54
N LYS A 58 -11.03 2.24 -10.78
CA LYS A 58 -11.31 3.64 -11.08
C LYS A 58 -12.27 3.73 -12.25
N ARG A 59 -13.48 4.27 -12.01
CA ARG A 59 -14.53 4.37 -13.04
C ARG A 59 -15.40 5.61 -12.83
N PHE A 60 -16.18 5.94 -13.85
CA PHE A 60 -17.30 6.86 -13.73
C PHE A 60 -18.62 6.10 -13.72
N GLU A 61 -19.54 6.51 -12.84
CA GLU A 61 -20.91 6.01 -12.76
C GLU A 61 -21.87 7.21 -12.86
N GLY A 62 -22.30 7.50 -14.10
CA GLY A 62 -22.96 8.76 -14.43
C GLY A 62 -22.01 9.94 -14.25
N SER A 63 -22.37 10.88 -13.37
CA SER A 63 -21.52 12.02 -12.99
C SER A 63 -20.60 11.71 -11.80
N ASN A 64 -20.70 10.53 -11.20
CA ASN A 64 -19.90 10.18 -10.03
C ASN A 64 -18.57 9.55 -10.43
N GLU A 65 -17.46 10.06 -9.89
CA GLU A 65 -16.16 9.39 -9.94
C GLU A 65 -16.09 8.37 -8.81
N ILE A 66 -15.87 7.10 -9.14
CA ILE A 66 -15.63 6.02 -8.17
C ILE A 66 -14.17 5.60 -8.23
N GLU A 67 -13.49 5.62 -7.09
CA GLU A 67 -12.10 5.13 -6.93
C GLU A 67 -12.07 4.19 -5.72
N VAL A 68 -11.51 2.99 -5.88
CA VAL A 68 -11.42 1.99 -4.82
C VAL A 68 -9.95 1.74 -4.49
N LEU A 69 -9.58 2.01 -3.23
CA LEU A 69 -8.26 1.67 -2.71
C LEU A 69 -8.30 0.29 -2.07
N SER A 70 -7.25 -0.49 -2.31
CA SER A 70 -7.06 -1.82 -1.74
C SER A 70 -5.81 -1.86 -0.87
N TYR A 71 -6.00 -2.21 0.40
CA TYR A 71 -4.93 -2.47 1.35
C TYR A 71 -4.83 -3.97 1.63
N ARG A 72 -3.60 -4.48 1.70
CA ARG A 72 -3.30 -5.85 2.14
C ARG A 72 -2.64 -5.79 3.52
N ASP A 73 -3.19 -6.52 4.48
CA ASP A 73 -2.75 -6.48 5.88
C ASP A 73 -1.72 -7.56 6.24
N HIS A 74 -1.64 -8.65 5.48
CA HIS A 74 -0.56 -9.64 5.63
C HIS A 74 -0.25 -10.43 4.35
N TYR A 75 0.92 -11.09 4.34
CA TYR A 75 1.36 -11.96 3.23
C TYR A 75 0.60 -13.27 3.15
N GLU A 76 0.14 -13.77 4.29
CA GLU A 76 -0.46 -15.10 4.41
C GLU A 76 -1.99 -15.07 4.35
N ASN A 77 -2.60 -13.88 4.47
CA ASN A 77 -4.05 -13.71 4.40
C ASN A 77 -4.43 -12.99 3.10
N ASP A 78 -5.38 -13.59 2.37
CA ASP A 78 -6.06 -12.97 1.22
C ASP A 78 -7.11 -11.93 1.64
N GLU A 79 -7.03 -11.43 2.87
CA GLU A 79 -7.92 -10.38 3.36
C GLU A 79 -7.49 -9.03 2.80
N PHE A 80 -8.40 -8.42 2.05
CA PHE A 80 -8.25 -7.08 1.50
C PHE A 80 -9.21 -6.14 2.20
N TYR A 81 -8.69 -4.98 2.60
CA TYR A 81 -9.54 -3.87 3.01
C TYR A 81 -9.73 -2.95 1.81
N LEU A 82 -10.98 -2.77 1.41
CA LEU A 82 -11.35 -2.00 0.24
C LEU A 82 -12.08 -0.73 0.66
N PHE A 83 -11.52 0.43 0.32
CA PHE A 83 -12.06 1.74 0.64
C PHE A 83 -12.62 2.39 -0.61
N VAL A 84 -13.93 2.65 -0.63
CA VAL A 84 -14.65 3.20 -1.79
C VAL A 84 -14.78 4.70 -1.63
N PHE A 85 -14.20 5.42 -2.58
CA PHE A 85 -14.34 6.86 -2.70
C PHE A 85 -15.31 7.18 -3.82
N LYS A 86 -16.30 8.00 -3.50
CA LYS A 86 -17.21 8.60 -4.48
C LYS A 86 -17.00 10.10 -4.48
N ASN A 87 -16.73 10.66 -5.65
CA ASN A 87 -16.41 12.08 -5.82
C ASN A 87 -15.33 12.55 -4.82
N LYS A 88 -14.25 11.76 -4.70
CA LYS A 88 -13.09 12.03 -3.82
C LYS A 88 -13.39 11.99 -2.31
N LYS A 89 -14.53 11.42 -1.92
CA LYS A 89 -14.98 11.31 -0.53
C LYS A 89 -15.26 9.86 -0.18
N LEU A 90 -14.79 9.41 0.98
CA LEU A 90 -15.00 8.04 1.44
C LEU A 90 -16.50 7.78 1.65
N GLU A 91 -17.05 6.83 0.91
CA GLU A 91 -18.47 6.45 0.96
C GLU A 91 -18.70 5.19 1.80
N LYS A 92 -17.75 4.24 1.80
CA LYS A 92 -17.79 3.00 2.58
C LYS A 92 -16.45 2.26 2.54
N TRP A 93 -16.31 1.24 3.39
CA TRP A 93 -15.24 0.25 3.32
C TRP A 93 -15.75 -1.15 3.66
N TYR A 94 -15.04 -2.18 3.22
CA TYR A 94 -15.30 -3.59 3.48
C TYR A 94 -13.99 -4.36 3.65
#